data_AF-A0A6A5BMG6-F1
#
_entry.id   AF-A0A6A5BMG6-F1
#
_cell.length_a   1.000
_cell.length_b   1.000
_cell.length_c   1.000
_cell.angle_alpha   90.00
_cell.angle_beta   90.00
_cell.angle_gamma   90.00
#
_symmetry.space_group_name_H-M   'P 1'
#
loop_
_entity.id
_entity.type
_entity.pdbx_description
1 polymer ?
#
loop_
_entity_poly.entity_id
_entity_poly.type
_entity_poly.pdbx_seq_one_letter_code
_entity_poly.pdbx_strand_id
1 'polypeptide(L)'
;MVESTALFDGIQFLIQDHKLIRQLFDRWHDASSQIDKNSIVEQFIREICMHASAEERYLYPLIAEKIDGGKLLSDRNYLDDQLNKEMLQFMLDNVNHQKSDMDKFVFNKTVEKFIQIELEHLQQEEDDVFPRLKAVLTQQELVTLHNDLQTAKNNAPTHPHPMAPMKFGSKIIHPLAGAIDKLLDYGSSKTSTTTTGTATTTLESSTLSGPSEVKQQASTLPEEKPLLSETSVPGTSQVSDEQNKTSQGLNISDIPIHRSDQTQTTDIM
;
A
#
# COMPACT_ATOMS: atom_id res chain seq x y z
N MET A 1 -8.47 15.53 35.51
CA MET A 1 -7.47 16.12 34.59
C MET A 1 -6.87 15.07 33.66
N VAL A 2 -6.37 13.92 34.15
CA VAL A 2 -5.74 12.84 33.34
C VAL A 2 -6.53 12.46 32.07
N GLU A 3 -7.85 12.38 32.17
CA GLU A 3 -8.77 12.06 31.06
C GLU A 3 -8.73 13.10 29.92
N SER A 4 -8.50 14.38 30.21
CA SER A 4 -8.38 15.44 29.20
C SER A 4 -7.03 15.38 28.49
N THR A 5 -5.95 15.01 29.19
CA THR A 5 -4.62 14.84 28.58
C THR A 5 -4.54 13.60 27.69
N ALA A 6 -5.29 12.53 27.99
CA ALA A 6 -5.33 11.33 27.15
C ALA A 6 -5.99 11.57 25.77
N LEU A 7 -6.92 12.53 25.68
CA LEU A 7 -7.54 12.93 24.40
C LEU A 7 -6.56 13.64 23.45
N PHE A 8 -5.45 14.17 23.97
CA PHE A 8 -4.39 14.82 23.19
C PHE A 8 -3.08 14.00 23.19
N ASP A 9 -3.14 12.69 23.41
CA ASP A 9 -1.97 11.81 23.29
C ASP A 9 -1.87 11.27 21.85
N GLY A 10 -0.72 11.45 21.20
CA GLY A 10 -0.50 11.04 19.81
C GLY A 10 -0.49 9.52 19.59
N ILE A 11 -0.09 8.75 20.61
CA ILE A 11 -0.15 7.29 20.58
C ILE A 11 -1.59 6.80 20.81
N GLN A 12 -2.41 7.53 21.58
CA GLN A 12 -3.85 7.26 21.67
C GLN A 12 -4.60 7.65 20.39
N PHE A 13 -4.13 8.65 19.65
CA PHE A 13 -4.64 8.98 18.31
C PHE A 13 -4.45 7.79 17.35
N LEU A 14 -3.22 7.25 17.25
CA LEU A 14 -2.93 6.09 16.39
C LEU A 14 -3.73 4.85 16.80
N ILE A 15 -3.79 4.50 18.08
CA ILE A 15 -4.59 3.34 18.56
C ILE A 15 -6.09 3.49 18.21
N GLN A 16 -6.62 4.71 18.14
CA GLN A 16 -8.00 4.95 17.68
C GLN A 16 -8.15 4.87 16.15
N ASP A 17 -7.10 5.16 15.36
CA ASP A 17 -7.06 4.85 13.93
C ASP A 17 -6.95 3.33 13.68
N HIS A 18 -6.07 2.61 14.40
CA HIS A 18 -5.95 1.15 14.32
C HIS A 18 -7.29 0.47 14.59
N LYS A 19 -8.00 0.94 15.63
CA LYS A 19 -9.33 0.46 15.99
C LYS A 19 -10.38 0.69 14.89
N LEU A 20 -10.30 1.80 14.16
CA LEU A 20 -11.16 2.06 13.00
C LEU A 20 -10.84 1.11 11.84
N ILE A 21 -9.56 0.88 11.56
CA ILE A 21 -9.10 -0.04 10.50
C ILE A 21 -9.53 -1.49 10.81
N ARG A 22 -9.29 -1.96 12.04
CA ARG A 22 -9.75 -3.28 12.51
C ARG A 22 -11.27 -3.43 12.38
N GLN A 23 -12.07 -2.41 12.75
CA GLN A 23 -13.53 -2.40 12.56
C GLN A 23 -13.98 -2.43 11.08
N LEU A 24 -13.18 -1.88 10.15
CA LEU A 24 -13.46 -2.00 8.72
C LEU A 24 -13.17 -3.42 8.20
N PHE A 25 -12.14 -4.08 8.72
CA PHE A 25 -11.84 -5.48 8.40
C PHE A 25 -12.91 -6.44 8.96
N ASP A 26 -13.36 -6.26 10.20
CA ASP A 26 -14.48 -7.01 10.79
C ASP A 26 -15.74 -6.89 9.91
N ARG A 27 -16.12 -5.66 9.56
CA ARG A 27 -17.23 -5.38 8.63
C ARG A 27 -17.03 -6.03 7.26
N TRP A 28 -15.80 -6.08 6.74
CA TRP A 28 -15.52 -6.75 5.47
C TRP A 28 -15.71 -8.26 5.57
N HIS A 29 -15.32 -8.89 6.68
CA HIS A 29 -15.54 -10.33 6.90
C HIS A 29 -17.03 -10.66 7.00
N ASP A 30 -17.81 -9.88 7.76
CA ASP A 30 -19.26 -10.05 7.94
C ASP A 30 -20.09 -9.71 6.68
N ALA A 31 -19.55 -8.90 5.77
CA ALA A 31 -20.25 -8.43 4.58
C ALA A 31 -20.71 -9.60 3.66
N SER A 32 -22.03 -9.76 3.55
CA SER A 32 -22.67 -10.88 2.85
C SER A 32 -22.83 -10.68 1.33
N SER A 33 -22.60 -9.48 0.79
CA SER A 33 -22.59 -9.23 -0.65
C SER A 33 -21.26 -8.66 -1.14
N GLN A 34 -20.93 -8.89 -2.41
CA GLN A 34 -19.72 -8.30 -3.01
C GLN A 34 -19.81 -6.77 -3.09
N ILE A 35 -21.01 -6.20 -3.21
CA ILE A 35 -21.21 -4.74 -3.27
C ILE A 35 -20.81 -4.11 -1.94
N ASP A 36 -21.25 -4.72 -0.82
CA ASP A 36 -20.88 -4.27 0.52
C ASP A 36 -19.37 -4.44 0.76
N LYS A 37 -18.81 -5.59 0.40
CA LYS A 37 -17.35 -5.84 0.47
C LYS A 37 -16.56 -4.80 -0.31
N ASN A 38 -16.95 -4.49 -1.55
CA ASN A 38 -16.25 -3.52 -2.41
C ASN A 38 -16.30 -2.11 -1.80
N SER A 39 -17.47 -1.66 -1.31
CA SER A 39 -17.57 -0.38 -0.63
C SER A 39 -16.76 -0.30 0.68
N ILE A 40 -16.60 -1.42 1.38
CA ILE A 40 -15.75 -1.49 2.60
C ILE A 40 -14.26 -1.50 2.25
N VAL A 41 -13.86 -2.10 1.11
CA VAL A 41 -12.49 -2.00 0.57
C VAL A 41 -12.14 -0.54 0.25
N GLU A 42 -13.04 0.19 -0.43
CA GLU A 42 -12.87 1.63 -0.68
C GLU A 42 -12.73 2.43 0.64
N GLN A 43 -13.52 2.10 1.66
CA GLN A 43 -13.41 2.71 3.00
C GLN A 43 -12.05 2.44 3.69
N PHE A 44 -11.54 1.20 3.70
CA PHE A 44 -10.28 0.91 4.37
C PHE A 44 -9.05 1.38 3.59
N ILE A 45 -9.09 1.36 2.25
CA ILE A 45 -8.02 1.97 1.43
C ILE A 45 -7.84 3.43 1.82
N ARG A 46 -8.95 4.16 1.94
CA ARG A 46 -8.96 5.56 2.36
C ARG A 46 -8.34 5.78 3.74
N GLU A 47 -8.80 5.06 4.76
CA GLU A 47 -8.30 5.27 6.12
C GLU A 47 -6.83 4.86 6.27
N ILE A 48 -6.39 3.78 5.61
CA ILE A 48 -4.98 3.31 5.66
C ILE A 48 -4.06 4.28 4.93
N CYS A 49 -4.42 4.76 3.73
CA CYS A 49 -3.62 5.79 3.04
C CYS A 49 -3.50 7.08 3.86
N MET A 50 -4.53 7.43 4.62
CA MET A 50 -4.52 8.58 5.52
C MET A 50 -3.70 8.37 6.81
N HIS A 51 -3.69 7.13 7.33
CA HIS A 51 -2.96 6.68 8.52
C HIS A 51 -1.44 6.59 8.26
N ALA A 52 -1.01 5.77 7.30
CA ALA A 52 0.40 5.63 6.92
C ALA A 52 1.01 6.98 6.50
N SER A 53 0.26 7.81 5.76
CA SER A 53 0.72 9.16 5.40
C SER A 53 0.83 10.13 6.59
N ALA A 54 0.30 9.82 7.77
CA ALA A 54 0.60 10.57 9.00
C ALA A 54 1.88 10.04 9.66
N GLU A 55 2.08 8.73 9.63
CA GLU A 55 3.19 8.04 10.30
C GLU A 55 4.52 8.24 9.58
N GLU A 56 4.56 8.12 8.25
CA GLU A 56 5.74 8.44 7.44
C GLU A 56 6.25 9.87 7.64
N ARG A 57 5.34 10.80 7.93
CA ARG A 57 5.65 12.23 8.09
C ARG A 57 6.11 12.58 9.51
N TYR A 58 5.62 11.87 10.53
CA TYR A 58 5.79 12.27 11.95
C TYR A 58 6.16 11.13 12.90
N LEU A 59 5.56 9.95 12.78
CA LEU A 59 5.87 8.81 13.64
C LEU A 59 7.25 8.21 13.31
N TYR A 60 7.50 7.84 12.06
CA TYR A 60 8.74 7.17 11.67
C TYR A 60 9.99 8.03 11.89
N PRO A 61 9.99 9.36 11.61
CA PRO A 61 11.07 10.25 12.02
C PRO A 61 11.27 10.31 13.55
N LEU A 62 10.19 10.27 14.34
CA LEU A 62 10.26 10.28 15.79
C LEU A 62 10.81 8.95 16.36
N ILE A 63 10.46 7.81 15.76
CA ILE A 63 11.10 6.51 16.05
C ILE A 63 12.61 6.61 15.78
N ALA A 64 13.00 7.16 14.62
CA ALA A 64 14.40 7.31 14.24
C ALA A 64 15.21 8.27 15.13
N GLU A 65 14.56 9.25 15.76
CA GLU A 65 15.19 10.19 16.72
C GLU A 65 15.26 9.62 18.15
N LYS A 66 14.17 9.04 18.64
CA LYS A 66 13.95 8.81 20.08
C LYS A 66 14.27 7.39 20.56
N ILE A 67 14.23 6.40 19.67
CA ILE A 67 14.39 4.99 20.01
C ILE A 67 15.79 4.50 19.63
N ASP A 68 16.47 3.80 20.54
CA ASP A 68 17.74 3.14 20.20
C ASP A 68 17.52 2.01 19.18
N GLY A 69 18.40 1.95 18.18
CA GLY A 69 18.21 1.19 16.93
C GLY A 69 17.07 1.72 16.04
N GLY A 70 16.33 2.76 16.45
CA GLY A 70 15.08 3.20 15.84
C GLY A 70 15.17 3.62 14.37
N LYS A 71 16.34 4.07 13.90
CA LYS A 71 16.56 4.34 12.47
C LYS A 71 16.34 3.10 11.60
N LEU A 72 16.78 1.91 12.03
CA LEU A 72 16.61 0.67 11.26
C LEU A 72 15.14 0.25 11.23
N LEU A 73 14.43 0.44 12.35
CA LEU A 73 12.99 0.19 12.46
C LEU A 73 12.20 1.15 11.54
N SER A 74 12.55 2.43 11.53
CA SER A 74 11.98 3.45 10.63
C SER A 74 12.25 3.17 9.16
N ASP A 75 13.50 2.84 8.77
CA ASP A 75 13.81 2.45 7.37
C ASP A 75 13.06 1.18 6.96
N ARG A 76 12.78 0.25 7.90
CA ARG A 76 11.99 -0.97 7.63
C ARG A 76 10.50 -0.67 7.45
N ASN A 77 9.86 -0.02 8.42
CA ASN A 77 8.43 0.32 8.32
C ASN A 77 8.15 1.10 7.02
N TYR A 78 9.05 2.01 6.63
CA TYR A 78 8.94 2.74 5.37
C TYR A 78 8.93 1.82 4.12
N LEU A 79 9.71 0.73 4.12
CA LEU A 79 9.71 -0.24 3.03
C LEU A 79 8.45 -1.13 3.04
N ASP A 80 7.97 -1.50 4.22
CA ASP A 80 6.75 -2.29 4.41
C ASP A 80 5.52 -1.48 3.93
N ASP A 81 5.39 -0.21 4.33
CA ASP A 81 4.36 0.73 3.84
C ASP A 81 4.33 0.86 2.31
N GLN A 82 5.50 0.91 1.67
CA GLN A 82 5.60 1.02 0.23
C GLN A 82 5.14 -0.25 -0.48
N LEU A 83 5.31 -1.43 0.11
CA LEU A 83 4.73 -2.67 -0.38
C LEU A 83 3.20 -2.70 -0.15
N ASN A 84 2.73 -2.25 1.01
CA ASN A 84 1.29 -2.16 1.30
C ASN A 84 0.58 -1.20 0.32
N LYS A 85 1.21 -0.08 -0.06
CA LYS A 85 0.68 0.85 -1.09
C LYS A 85 0.49 0.23 -2.47
N GLU A 86 1.38 -0.65 -2.92
CA GLU A 86 1.20 -1.40 -4.17
C GLU A 86 0.00 -2.37 -4.08
N MET A 87 -0.20 -3.01 -2.93
CA MET A 87 -1.38 -3.86 -2.69
C MET A 87 -2.68 -3.05 -2.62
N LEU A 88 -2.66 -1.88 -1.96
CA LEU A 88 -3.77 -0.93 -1.91
C LEU A 88 -4.13 -0.41 -3.32
N GLN A 89 -3.12 -0.11 -4.15
CA GLN A 89 -3.30 0.33 -5.54
C GLN A 89 -3.93 -0.78 -6.38
N PHE A 90 -3.41 -2.02 -6.30
CA PHE A 90 -4.03 -3.17 -6.96
C PHE A 90 -5.49 -3.35 -6.53
N MET A 91 -5.81 -3.21 -5.25
CA MET A 91 -7.19 -3.32 -4.78
C MET A 91 -8.06 -2.20 -5.34
N LEU A 92 -7.61 -0.94 -5.30
CA LEU A 92 -8.31 0.21 -5.87
C LEU A 92 -8.61 0.05 -7.37
N ASP A 93 -7.61 -0.38 -8.16
CA ASP A 93 -7.76 -0.58 -9.61
C ASP A 93 -8.71 -1.74 -9.96
N ASN A 94 -8.97 -2.66 -9.03
CA ASN A 94 -9.76 -3.88 -9.28
C ASN A 94 -11.09 -3.95 -8.51
N VAL A 95 -11.34 -3.05 -7.54
CA VAL A 95 -12.50 -3.12 -6.62
C VAL A 95 -13.85 -3.05 -7.31
N ASN A 96 -13.95 -2.41 -8.49
CA ASN A 96 -15.17 -2.36 -9.30
C ASN A 96 -15.08 -3.12 -10.63
N HIS A 97 -14.08 -4.00 -10.81
CA HIS A 97 -13.78 -4.66 -12.09
C HIS A 97 -13.88 -6.19 -12.10
N GLN A 98 -14.33 -6.83 -11.02
CA GLN A 98 -14.59 -8.29 -10.99
C GLN A 98 -15.80 -8.66 -11.86
N LYS A 99 -15.61 -9.43 -12.94
CA LYS A 99 -16.66 -9.78 -13.92
C LYS A 99 -17.21 -11.19 -13.72
N SER A 100 -16.36 -12.14 -13.31
CA SER A 100 -16.74 -13.51 -12.98
C SER A 100 -16.72 -13.78 -11.46
N ASP A 101 -17.32 -14.89 -11.03
CA ASP A 101 -17.22 -15.31 -9.62
C ASP A 101 -15.81 -15.79 -9.24
N MET A 102 -14.99 -16.21 -10.23
CA MET A 102 -13.57 -16.49 -10.01
C MET A 102 -12.79 -15.19 -9.76
N ASP A 103 -13.11 -14.11 -10.49
CA ASP A 103 -12.49 -12.80 -10.32
C ASP A 103 -12.75 -12.28 -8.89
N LYS A 104 -14.00 -12.40 -8.42
CA LYS A 104 -14.41 -12.05 -7.04
C LYS A 104 -13.70 -12.90 -6.00
N PHE A 105 -13.57 -14.22 -6.24
CA PHE A 105 -12.85 -15.11 -5.35
C PHE A 105 -11.36 -14.73 -5.23
N VAL A 106 -10.68 -14.50 -6.35
CA VAL A 106 -9.27 -14.07 -6.37
C VAL A 106 -9.10 -12.71 -5.71
N PHE A 107 -9.94 -11.72 -6.05
CA PHE A 107 -9.91 -10.39 -5.45
C PHE A 107 -10.10 -10.44 -3.93
N ASN A 108 -11.11 -11.18 -3.45
CA ASN A 108 -11.36 -11.35 -2.02
C ASN A 108 -10.21 -12.08 -1.31
N LYS A 109 -9.49 -12.99 -1.98
CA LYS A 109 -8.29 -13.63 -1.42
C LYS A 109 -7.09 -12.69 -1.34
N THR A 110 -6.94 -11.75 -2.27
CA THR A 110 -5.95 -10.66 -2.15
C THR A 110 -6.29 -9.73 -0.98
N VAL A 111 -7.57 -9.33 -0.85
CA VAL A 111 -8.04 -8.52 0.30
C VAL A 111 -7.78 -9.24 1.63
N GLU A 112 -8.13 -10.52 1.74
CA GLU A 112 -7.90 -11.32 2.95
C GLU A 112 -6.42 -11.43 3.30
N LYS A 113 -5.51 -11.53 2.30
CA LYS A 113 -4.07 -11.53 2.60
C LYS A 113 -3.55 -10.13 2.98
N PHE A 114 -4.08 -9.07 2.39
CA PHE A 114 -3.76 -7.70 2.80
C PHE A 114 -4.17 -7.46 4.26
N ILE A 115 -5.41 -7.83 4.64
CA ILE A 115 -5.92 -7.73 6.01
C ILE A 115 -4.99 -8.42 7.01
N GLN A 116 -4.43 -9.59 6.70
CA GLN A 116 -3.45 -10.26 7.56
C GLN A 116 -2.16 -9.43 7.76
N ILE A 117 -1.59 -8.90 6.67
CA ILE A 117 -0.36 -8.10 6.71
C ILE A 117 -0.57 -6.82 7.54
N GLU A 118 -1.68 -6.13 7.33
CA GLU A 118 -2.01 -4.92 8.08
C GLU A 118 -2.28 -5.23 9.56
N LEU A 119 -3.01 -6.32 9.89
CA LEU A 119 -3.24 -6.73 11.27
C LEU A 119 -1.94 -7.07 12.02
N GLU A 120 -0.97 -7.70 11.33
CA GLU A 120 0.38 -7.97 11.83
C GLU A 120 1.18 -6.67 12.07
N HIS A 121 1.13 -5.71 11.13
CA HIS A 121 1.75 -4.38 11.25
C HIS A 121 1.18 -3.60 12.45
N LEU A 122 -0.14 -3.40 12.48
CA LEU A 122 -0.83 -2.65 13.55
C LEU A 122 -0.60 -3.28 14.93
N GLN A 123 -0.45 -4.61 15.00
CA GLN A 123 -0.08 -5.27 16.25
C GLN A 123 1.38 -4.99 16.65
N GLN A 124 2.34 -5.05 15.71
CA GLN A 124 3.74 -4.77 16.05
C GLN A 124 3.94 -3.32 16.55
N GLU A 125 3.23 -2.36 15.93
CA GLU A 125 3.16 -0.97 16.39
C GLU A 125 2.66 -0.89 17.86
N GLU A 126 1.56 -1.57 18.17
CA GLU A 126 0.94 -1.57 19.52
C GLU A 126 1.78 -2.32 20.59
N ASP A 127 2.44 -3.42 20.23
CA ASP A 127 3.17 -4.30 21.18
C ASP A 127 4.65 -3.90 21.41
N ASP A 128 5.33 -3.28 20.42
CA ASP A 128 6.76 -2.91 20.49
C ASP A 128 6.98 -1.39 20.43
N VAL A 129 6.48 -0.75 19.36
CA VAL A 129 6.82 0.65 19.03
C VAL A 129 6.21 1.64 20.02
N PHE A 130 4.90 1.52 20.26
CA PHE A 130 4.14 2.45 21.10
C PHE A 130 4.56 2.40 22.58
N PRO A 131 4.84 1.23 23.21
CA PRO A 131 5.43 1.17 24.54
C PRO A 131 6.81 1.84 24.62
N ARG A 132 7.68 1.63 23.61
CA ARG A 132 9.02 2.24 23.58
C ARG A 132 8.96 3.76 23.44
N LEU A 133 8.08 4.29 22.58
CA LEU A 133 7.84 5.73 22.49
C LEU A 133 7.28 6.30 23.81
N LYS A 134 6.28 5.66 24.42
CA LYS A 134 5.73 6.09 25.73
C LYS A 134 6.75 6.06 26.87
N ALA A 135 7.81 5.25 26.78
CA ALA A 135 8.87 5.21 27.78
C ALA A 135 9.90 6.35 27.66
N VAL A 136 9.98 7.04 26.51
CA VAL A 136 11.01 8.08 26.24
C VAL A 136 10.44 9.46 25.94
N LEU A 137 9.18 9.57 25.49
CA LEU A 137 8.54 10.85 25.18
C LEU A 137 7.99 11.54 26.43
N THR A 138 8.16 12.85 26.51
CA THR A 138 7.46 13.67 27.50
C THR A 138 5.98 13.84 27.14
N GLN A 139 5.13 14.16 28.13
CA GLN A 139 3.71 14.46 27.90
C GLN A 139 3.50 15.61 26.90
N GLN A 140 4.44 16.56 26.81
CA GLN A 140 4.38 17.65 25.84
C GLN A 140 4.70 17.18 24.41
N GLU A 141 5.64 16.25 24.24
CA GLU A 141 5.92 15.65 22.93
C GLU A 141 4.78 14.74 22.46
N LEU A 142 4.13 14.00 23.37
CA LEU A 142 2.90 13.25 23.05
C LEU A 142 1.77 14.17 22.56
N VAL A 143 1.66 15.38 23.13
CA VAL A 143 0.70 16.42 22.68
C VAL A 143 1.11 17.04 21.35
N THR A 144 2.40 17.28 21.11
CA THR A 144 2.89 17.73 19.80
C THR A 144 2.56 16.69 18.73
N LEU A 145 2.90 15.42 18.97
CA LEU A 145 2.63 14.29 18.08
C LEU A 145 1.13 14.16 17.74
N HIS A 146 0.23 14.34 18.71
CA HIS A 146 -1.22 14.35 18.44
C HIS A 146 -1.62 15.42 17.42
N ASN A 147 -1.17 16.67 17.63
CA ASN A 147 -1.52 17.79 16.76
C ASN A 147 -0.91 17.62 15.36
N ASP A 148 0.32 17.11 15.28
CA ASP A 148 1.00 16.82 14.03
C ASP A 148 0.31 15.69 13.25
N LEU A 149 0.00 14.55 13.88
CA LEU A 149 -0.72 13.44 13.25
C LEU A 149 -2.12 13.85 12.78
N GLN A 150 -2.87 14.59 13.60
CA GLN A 150 -4.19 15.12 13.22
C GLN A 150 -4.08 16.07 12.02
N THR A 151 -3.07 16.94 11.99
CA THR A 151 -2.79 17.84 10.87
C THR A 151 -2.37 17.07 9.62
N ALA A 152 -1.58 16.00 9.78
CA ALA A 152 -1.15 15.13 8.69
C ALA A 152 -2.33 14.40 8.06
N LYS A 153 -3.14 13.71 8.88
CA LYS A 153 -4.33 12.95 8.46
C LYS A 153 -5.35 13.83 7.74
N ASN A 154 -5.62 15.04 8.23
CA ASN A 154 -6.51 16.00 7.56
C ASN A 154 -6.03 16.41 6.14
N ASN A 155 -4.71 16.36 5.90
CA ASN A 155 -4.03 16.74 4.65
C ASN A 155 -3.30 15.55 3.99
N ALA A 156 -3.76 14.33 4.24
CA ALA A 156 -3.26 13.12 3.61
C ALA A 156 -3.99 12.84 2.27
N PRO A 157 -3.35 12.12 1.32
CA PRO A 157 -4.07 11.57 0.18
C PRO A 157 -5.07 10.51 0.67
N THR A 158 -6.17 10.36 -0.05
CA THR A 158 -7.22 9.36 0.23
C THR A 158 -7.03 8.06 -0.55
N HIS A 159 -6.02 8.00 -1.41
CA HIS A 159 -5.67 6.86 -2.25
C HIS A 159 -4.15 6.71 -2.31
N PRO A 160 -3.62 5.54 -2.73
CA PRO A 160 -2.19 5.40 -3.02
C PRO A 160 -1.80 6.37 -4.14
N HIS A 161 -0.63 6.99 -4.01
CA HIS A 161 -0.08 7.87 -5.05
C HIS A 161 1.39 7.52 -5.31
N PRO A 162 1.79 7.20 -6.55
CA PRO A 162 3.16 6.76 -6.89
C PRO A 162 4.30 7.76 -6.58
N MET A 163 3.98 8.95 -6.08
CA MET A 163 4.94 10.00 -5.74
C MET A 163 4.62 10.67 -4.38
N ALA A 164 4.31 9.90 -3.35
CA ALA A 164 4.55 10.33 -1.96
C ALA A 164 6.04 10.04 -1.64
N PRO A 165 6.93 11.05 -1.53
CA PRO A 165 8.36 10.80 -1.55
C PRO A 165 8.93 10.43 -0.18
N MET A 166 9.78 9.40 -0.18
CA MET A 166 10.58 9.00 0.99
C MET A 166 11.50 10.14 1.45
N LYS A 167 11.67 10.28 2.77
CA LYS A 167 12.72 11.08 3.45
C LYS A 167 12.62 12.59 3.22
N PHE A 168 11.90 13.27 4.12
CA PHE A 168 11.82 14.73 4.18
C PHE A 168 13.12 15.39 4.71
N GLY A 169 14.17 15.36 3.89
CA GLY A 169 15.47 16.01 4.16
C GLY A 169 15.54 17.49 3.75
N SER A 170 14.46 18.08 3.27
CA SER A 170 14.40 19.46 2.77
C SER A 170 13.03 20.10 3.02
N LYS A 171 13.02 21.38 3.40
CA LYS A 171 11.79 22.10 3.77
C LYS A 171 10.97 22.51 2.53
N ILE A 172 9.64 22.42 2.66
CA ILE A 172 8.62 22.93 1.71
C ILE A 172 8.54 22.16 0.37
N ILE A 173 7.58 21.23 0.28
CA ILE A 173 6.99 20.79 -1.00
C ILE A 173 5.46 20.81 -0.88
N HIS A 174 4.85 21.88 -1.41
CA HIS A 174 3.45 22.11 -1.83
C HIS A 174 2.26 21.40 -1.12
N PRO A 175 1.33 22.16 -0.48
CA PRO A 175 0.12 21.63 0.16
C PRO A 175 -1.05 21.39 -0.84
N LEU A 176 -0.79 20.74 -1.98
CA LEU A 176 -1.75 20.65 -3.10
C LEU A 176 -2.14 19.22 -3.54
N ALA A 177 -1.48 18.18 -3.05
CA ALA A 177 -1.84 16.79 -3.39
C ALA A 177 -3.25 16.41 -2.88
N GLY A 178 -3.53 16.64 -1.59
CA GLY A 178 -4.80 16.26 -0.94
C GLY A 178 -6.03 17.12 -1.32
N ALA A 179 -5.94 17.93 -2.38
CA ALA A 179 -7.01 18.81 -2.86
C ALA A 179 -7.68 18.32 -4.16
N ILE A 180 -7.07 17.39 -4.90
CA ILE A 180 -7.56 16.93 -6.21
C ILE A 180 -8.51 15.73 -6.05
N ASP A 181 -8.16 14.72 -5.27
CA ASP A 181 -9.02 13.54 -4.98
C ASP A 181 -10.42 13.95 -4.52
N LYS A 182 -10.50 14.86 -3.54
CA LYS A 182 -11.75 15.37 -2.95
C LYS A 182 -12.66 16.09 -3.97
N LEU A 183 -12.14 16.45 -5.14
CA LEU A 183 -12.91 17.05 -6.24
C LEU A 183 -13.39 15.99 -7.26
N LEU A 184 -12.65 14.88 -7.41
CA LEU A 184 -13.02 13.77 -8.29
C LEU A 184 -14.13 12.91 -7.67
N ASP A 185 -14.07 12.61 -6.37
CA ASP A 185 -15.11 11.87 -5.65
C ASP A 185 -16.48 12.55 -5.72
N TYR A 186 -16.52 13.89 -5.73
CA TYR A 186 -17.76 14.66 -5.84
C TYR A 186 -18.32 14.73 -7.28
N GLY A 187 -17.51 14.39 -8.29
CA GLY A 187 -17.90 14.42 -9.70
C GLY A 187 -18.66 13.17 -10.17
N SER A 188 -18.42 12.01 -9.55
CA SER A 188 -18.93 10.72 -10.02
C SER A 188 -20.37 10.40 -9.57
N SER A 189 -21.33 11.32 -9.82
CA SER A 189 -22.76 11.03 -9.64
C SER A 189 -23.66 11.44 -10.82
N LYS A 190 -24.00 10.41 -11.62
CA LYS A 190 -25.14 10.29 -12.56
C LYS A 190 -25.30 11.34 -13.70
N THR A 191 -25.46 10.77 -14.90
CA THR A 191 -25.80 11.43 -16.18
C THR A 191 -27.16 12.12 -16.18
N SER A 192 -27.28 13.33 -16.80
CA SER A 192 -28.06 13.54 -18.06
C SER A 192 -28.27 15.01 -18.49
N THR A 193 -28.26 15.21 -19.82
CA THR A 193 -29.06 16.20 -20.60
C THR A 193 -28.93 17.73 -20.42
N THR A 194 -28.37 18.37 -21.45
CA THR A 194 -29.07 19.35 -22.35
C THR A 194 -28.93 20.89 -22.16
N THR A 195 -28.78 21.57 -23.32
CA THR A 195 -28.90 23.02 -23.64
C THR A 195 -27.73 23.99 -23.34
N THR A 196 -26.91 24.18 -24.38
CA THR A 196 -26.56 25.46 -25.04
C THR A 196 -26.62 26.80 -24.26
N GLY A 197 -25.49 27.50 -24.18
CA GLY A 197 -25.40 28.93 -23.81
C GLY A 197 -24.14 29.61 -24.36
N THR A 198 -24.29 30.76 -25.02
CA THR A 198 -23.20 31.49 -25.71
C THR A 198 -22.47 32.50 -24.84
N ALA A 199 -21.15 32.65 -25.03
CA ALA A 199 -20.45 33.92 -24.85
C ALA A 199 -19.21 34.01 -25.78
N THR A 200 -19.10 35.09 -26.54
CA THR A 200 -17.95 35.39 -27.43
C THR A 200 -17.14 36.53 -26.83
N THR A 201 -15.80 36.48 -26.91
CA THR A 201 -14.94 37.66 -26.70
C THR A 201 -13.71 37.56 -27.60
N THR A 202 -13.41 38.64 -28.32
CA THR A 202 -12.33 38.72 -29.31
C THR A 202 -11.58 40.04 -29.19
N LEU A 203 -10.28 39.98 -28.91
CA LEU A 203 -9.22 40.98 -29.20
C LEU A 203 -7.94 40.13 -29.39
N GLU A 204 -7.23 40.14 -30.52
CA GLU A 204 -6.35 41.20 -31.05
C GLU A 204 -5.18 41.60 -30.14
N SER A 205 -3.95 41.80 -30.62
CA SER A 205 -3.26 41.30 -31.84
C SER A 205 -1.75 41.59 -31.75
N SER A 206 -0.88 40.74 -32.34
CA SER A 206 0.52 41.10 -32.65
C SER A 206 1.16 40.15 -33.66
N THR A 207 1.86 40.69 -34.65
CA THR A 207 2.64 40.00 -35.69
C THR A 207 4.13 39.87 -35.26
N LEU A 208 5.08 39.24 -35.97
CA LEU A 208 5.28 39.02 -37.42
C LEU A 208 6.32 37.89 -37.71
N SER A 209 6.38 37.47 -38.98
CA SER A 209 7.51 36.78 -39.66
C SER A 209 7.71 35.27 -39.49
N GLY A 210 7.56 34.54 -40.60
CA GLY A 210 8.19 33.23 -40.85
C GLY A 210 9.58 33.38 -41.52
N PRO A 211 9.99 32.52 -42.49
CA PRO A 211 9.14 32.11 -43.62
C PRO A 211 9.31 30.65 -44.12
N SER A 212 8.59 30.36 -45.23
CA SER A 212 8.87 29.36 -46.28
C SER A 212 8.40 27.91 -46.10
N GLU A 213 7.55 27.50 -47.05
CA GLU A 213 7.16 26.12 -47.36
C GLU A 213 8.26 25.39 -48.16
N VAL A 214 8.13 24.07 -48.34
CA VAL A 214 7.96 23.47 -49.69
C VAL A 214 7.52 21.99 -49.62
N LYS A 215 6.27 21.77 -50.05
CA LYS A 215 5.74 20.71 -50.93
C LYS A 215 5.89 19.20 -50.58
N GLN A 216 4.77 18.51 -50.79
CA GLN A 216 4.59 17.05 -50.70
C GLN A 216 5.22 16.28 -51.88
N GLN A 217 5.52 15.00 -51.66
CA GLN A 217 5.21 13.94 -52.64
C GLN A 217 5.12 12.56 -51.94
N ALA A 218 4.28 11.68 -52.48
CA ALA A 218 4.05 10.33 -51.96
C ALA A 218 4.53 9.26 -52.97
N SER A 219 4.79 8.03 -52.50
CA SER A 219 4.98 6.86 -53.36
C SER A 219 4.52 5.57 -52.67
N THR A 220 4.18 4.55 -53.47
CA THR A 220 3.33 3.40 -53.12
C THR A 220 4.09 2.09 -52.80
N LEU A 221 3.40 1.17 -52.11
CA LEU A 221 3.72 -0.27 -52.01
C LEU A 221 3.52 -0.98 -53.39
N PRO A 222 4.22 -2.11 -53.65
CA PRO A 222 3.80 -3.49 -53.28
C PRO A 222 4.98 -4.30 -52.62
N GLU A 223 4.94 -5.54 -52.09
CA GLU A 223 4.20 -6.81 -52.32
C GLU A 223 4.74 -7.63 -53.53
N GLU A 224 5.11 -8.92 -53.48
CA GLU A 224 5.23 -9.97 -52.43
C GLU A 224 6.64 -10.65 -52.51
N LYS A 225 7.01 -11.93 -52.22
CA LYS A 225 6.41 -13.19 -51.68
C LYS A 225 7.58 -14.12 -51.20
N PRO A 226 7.43 -15.03 -50.19
CA PRO A 226 8.52 -15.92 -49.75
C PRO A 226 8.61 -17.27 -50.52
N LEU A 227 9.71 -18.01 -50.37
CA LEU A 227 9.90 -19.36 -50.92
C LEU A 227 10.71 -20.29 -49.98
N LEU A 228 10.73 -21.59 -50.27
CA LEU A 228 11.00 -22.73 -49.36
C LEU A 228 12.31 -23.49 -49.65
N SER A 229 12.80 -24.21 -48.63
CA SER A 229 13.40 -25.55 -48.75
C SER A 229 13.18 -26.30 -47.41
N GLU A 230 12.51 -27.46 -47.37
CA GLU A 230 12.92 -28.80 -47.88
C GLU A 230 14.10 -29.37 -47.05
N THR A 231 13.82 -30.02 -45.92
CA THR A 231 13.50 -31.47 -45.74
C THR A 231 14.70 -32.42 -45.74
N SER A 232 14.94 -33.09 -44.59
CA SER A 232 15.27 -34.52 -44.55
C SER A 232 15.19 -35.08 -43.13
N VAL A 233 14.54 -36.24 -42.98
CA VAL A 233 14.61 -37.13 -41.82
C VAL A 233 14.90 -38.53 -42.35
N PRO A 234 15.84 -39.26 -41.75
CA PRO A 234 15.49 -40.61 -41.32
C PRO A 234 15.93 -40.86 -39.87
N GLY A 235 15.07 -41.53 -39.10
CA GLY A 235 15.43 -42.06 -37.78
C GLY A 235 15.45 -43.58 -37.79
N THR A 236 16.20 -44.17 -36.86
CA THR A 236 16.03 -45.57 -36.45
C THR A 236 16.38 -45.71 -34.97
N SER A 237 15.65 -46.58 -34.27
CA SER A 237 15.71 -46.76 -32.83
C SER A 237 16.96 -47.50 -32.35
N GLN A 238 17.39 -47.22 -31.11
CA GLN A 238 17.77 -48.28 -30.15
C GLN A 238 17.32 -47.91 -28.73
N VAL A 239 17.30 -48.91 -27.85
CA VAL A 239 16.76 -48.91 -26.49
C VAL A 239 17.89 -48.87 -25.47
N SER A 240 17.69 -48.16 -24.36
CA SER A 240 18.30 -48.47 -23.05
C SER A 240 17.45 -47.88 -21.92
N ASP A 241 17.00 -48.72 -20.98
CA ASP A 241 16.63 -48.31 -19.63
C ASP A 241 17.89 -47.97 -18.81
N GLU A 242 17.82 -47.04 -17.84
CA GLU A 242 18.28 -47.32 -16.45
C GLU A 242 18.05 -46.18 -15.42
N GLN A 243 18.23 -46.53 -14.14
CA GLN A 243 18.41 -45.67 -12.94
C GLN A 243 17.30 -44.66 -12.58
N ASN A 244 16.18 -45.17 -12.06
CA ASN A 244 15.42 -44.49 -10.99
C ASN A 244 16.29 -44.36 -9.73
N LYS A 245 16.40 -43.16 -9.12
CA LYS A 245 16.97 -43.02 -7.77
C LYS A 245 16.41 -41.87 -6.92
N THR A 246 15.42 -42.24 -6.11
CA THR A 246 15.31 -41.86 -4.69
C THR A 246 15.23 -40.37 -4.34
N SER A 247 13.99 -39.86 -4.27
CA SER A 247 13.63 -38.86 -3.26
C SER A 247 13.39 -39.56 -1.92
N GLN A 248 14.05 -39.11 -0.85
CA GLN A 248 13.67 -39.45 0.53
C GLN A 248 13.46 -38.15 1.32
N GLY A 249 12.31 -38.05 2.00
CA GLY A 249 12.02 -36.94 2.90
C GLY A 249 12.72 -37.11 4.25
N LEU A 250 13.16 -36.00 4.84
CA LEU A 250 13.70 -35.98 6.19
C LEU A 250 12.56 -36.12 7.20
N ASN A 251 12.61 -37.15 8.04
CA ASN A 251 11.62 -37.39 9.09
C ASN A 251 12.04 -36.65 10.37
N ILE A 252 11.17 -35.80 10.92
CA ILE A 252 11.49 -34.88 12.01
C ILE A 252 11.20 -35.52 13.38
N SER A 253 11.77 -36.71 13.61
CA SER A 253 11.53 -37.53 14.80
C SER A 253 12.71 -37.64 15.77
N ASP A 254 13.93 -37.34 15.33
CA ASP A 254 15.17 -37.58 16.09
C ASP A 254 15.79 -36.29 16.66
N ILE A 255 15.03 -35.55 17.47
CA ILE A 255 15.52 -34.40 18.24
C ILE A 255 15.71 -34.80 19.72
N PRO A 256 16.95 -34.89 20.24
CA PRO A 256 17.18 -35.23 21.64
C PRO A 256 16.74 -34.11 22.59
N ILE A 257 15.76 -34.40 23.45
CA ILE A 257 15.31 -33.46 24.49
C ILE A 257 16.34 -33.44 25.62
N HIS A 258 17.19 -32.41 25.67
CA HIS A 258 18.15 -32.25 26.78
C HIS A 258 17.42 -31.83 28.06
N ARG A 259 17.19 -32.80 28.94
CA ARG A 259 16.52 -32.60 30.23
C ARG A 259 17.47 -31.92 31.23
N SER A 260 17.20 -30.66 31.56
CA SER A 260 17.89 -29.94 32.64
C SER A 260 17.57 -30.58 33.99
N ASP A 261 18.60 -31.02 34.72
CA ASP A 261 18.44 -31.58 36.06
C ASP A 261 18.49 -30.46 37.12
N GLN A 262 17.65 -30.56 38.15
CA GLN A 262 17.56 -29.56 39.23
C GLN A 262 18.12 -30.14 40.53
N THR A 263 19.42 -30.00 40.75
CA THR A 263 20.03 -30.32 42.05
C THR A 263 19.73 -29.23 43.07
N GLN A 264 18.63 -29.43 43.81
CA GLN A 264 18.26 -28.67 44.99
C GLN A 264 19.19 -28.99 46.17
N THR A 265 20.12 -28.09 46.49
CA THR A 265 20.97 -28.21 47.68
C THR A 265 20.34 -27.46 48.85
N THR A 266 20.12 -28.15 49.97
CA THR A 266 19.63 -27.59 51.25
C THR A 266 20.45 -28.11 52.42
N ASP A 267 20.78 -27.23 53.36
CA ASP A 267 21.62 -27.44 54.55
C ASP A 267 23.09 -27.83 54.24
N ILE A 268 24.09 -27.63 55.12
CA ILE A 268 24.06 -27.52 56.59
C ILE A 268 25.11 -26.49 57.09
N MET A 269 24.84 -25.88 58.26
CA MET A 269 25.67 -25.00 59.11
C MET A 269 25.85 -23.53 58.68
#